data_AF-A0AAW6KGY1-F1
#
_entry.id   AF-A0AAW6KGY1-F1
#
_cell.length_a   1.000
_cell.length_b   1.000
_cell.length_c   1.000
_cell.angle_alpha   90.00
_cell.angle_beta   90.00
_cell.angle_gamma   90.00
#
_symmetry.space_group_name_H-M   'P 1'
#
loop_
_entity.id
_entity.type
_entity.pdbx_description
1 polymer ?
#
loop_
_entity_poly.entity_id
_entity_poly.type
_entity_poly.pdbx_seq_one_letter_code
_entity_poly.pdbx_strand_id
1 'polypeptide(L)'
;MLSESDRQWIKGNRREIVEGRTDKITLLKTVRDGKDPITGEPIEKQVPIEVEAIWKDYSTVSNTDRSVIGGVELQKGDVKITFSIDVDLTDVKQAYKTEGNIYEILTTDEKGLGLLNRSECLARKVT
;
A
#
# COMPACT_ATOMS: atom_id res chain seq x y z
N MET A 1 12.25 -25.27 -12.09
CA MET A 1 12.08 -24.80 -10.69
C MET A 1 13.12 -23.72 -10.45
N LEU A 2 12.77 -22.59 -9.82
CA LEU A 2 13.75 -21.52 -9.54
C LEU A 2 14.69 -21.91 -8.40
N SER A 3 15.99 -21.76 -8.62
CA SER A 3 17.01 -21.96 -7.57
C SER A 3 16.94 -20.85 -6.52
N GLU A 4 17.61 -21.03 -5.39
CA GLU A 4 17.66 -20.01 -4.34
C GLU A 4 18.35 -18.72 -4.83
N SER A 5 19.45 -18.86 -5.57
CA SER A 5 20.16 -17.74 -6.20
C SER A 5 19.26 -16.97 -7.17
N ASP A 6 18.45 -17.67 -7.97
CA ASP A 6 17.52 -17.02 -8.90
C ASP A 6 16.50 -16.17 -8.15
N ARG A 7 15.94 -16.70 -7.05
CA ARG A 7 14.92 -16.00 -6.26
C ARG A 7 15.48 -14.74 -5.59
N GLN A 8 16.69 -14.83 -5.03
CA GLN A 8 17.36 -13.69 -4.41
C GLN A 8 17.72 -12.61 -5.44
N TRP A 9 18.22 -13.03 -6.61
CA TRP A 9 18.51 -12.12 -7.72
C TRP A 9 17.26 -11.39 -8.21
N ILE A 10 16.15 -12.11 -8.41
CA ILE A 10 14.85 -11.51 -8.81
C ILE A 10 14.34 -10.53 -7.74
N LYS A 11 14.46 -10.87 -6.46
CA LYS A 11 14.07 -9.97 -5.36
C LYS A 11 14.95 -8.71 -5.33
N GLY A 12 16.27 -8.86 -5.42
CA GLY A 12 17.23 -7.75 -5.36
C GLY A 12 17.10 -6.76 -6.52
N ASN A 13 16.93 -7.27 -7.73
CA ASN A 13 16.84 -6.43 -8.94
C ASN A 13 15.55 -5.62 -9.03
N ARG A 14 14.56 -5.90 -8.15
CA ARG A 14 13.32 -5.14 -8.12
C ARG A 14 13.57 -3.64 -7.90
N ARG A 15 14.57 -3.28 -7.08
CA ARG A 15 14.91 -1.89 -6.78
C ARG A 15 15.26 -1.10 -8.05
N GLU A 16 16.06 -1.69 -8.93
CA GLU A 16 16.45 -1.08 -10.21
C GLU A 16 15.24 -0.91 -11.15
N ILE A 17 14.30 -1.86 -11.14
CA ILE A 17 13.11 -1.80 -12.00
C ILE A 17 12.11 -0.70 -11.58
N VAL A 18 12.11 -0.32 -10.30
CA VAL A 18 11.20 0.70 -9.74
C VAL A 18 11.83 2.07 -9.61
N GLU A 19 13.14 2.18 -9.84
CA GLU A 19 13.86 3.45 -9.81
C GLU A 19 13.24 4.47 -10.77
N GLY A 20 13.05 5.70 -10.29
CA GLY A 20 12.41 6.78 -11.04
C GLY A 20 10.89 6.62 -11.24
N ARG A 21 10.24 5.64 -10.60
CA ARG A 21 8.79 5.39 -10.70
C ARG A 21 8.06 5.57 -9.37
N THR A 22 8.77 5.92 -8.31
CA THR A 22 8.24 6.14 -6.96
C THR A 22 7.89 7.60 -6.72
N ASP A 23 6.88 7.79 -5.89
CA ASP A 23 6.47 9.07 -5.32
C ASP A 23 6.62 9.02 -3.79
N LYS A 24 6.79 10.19 -3.16
CA LYS A 24 6.65 10.32 -1.71
C LYS A 24 5.17 10.25 -1.33
N ILE A 25 4.82 9.28 -0.49
CA ILE A 25 3.47 9.03 0.00
C ILE A 25 3.50 9.12 1.52
N THR A 26 2.47 9.75 2.10
CA THR A 26 2.26 9.74 3.54
C THR A 26 1.28 8.64 3.91
N LEU A 27 1.66 7.78 4.84
CA LEU A 27 0.82 6.76 5.46
C LEU A 27 0.30 7.26 6.81
N LEU A 28 -0.97 7.04 7.09
CA LEU A 28 -1.56 7.30 8.41
C LEU A 28 -1.58 5.99 9.20
N LYS A 29 -0.57 5.83 10.06
CA LYS A 29 -0.42 4.65 10.92
C LYS A 29 -1.14 4.86 12.24
N THR A 30 -1.94 3.88 12.64
CA THR A 30 -2.59 3.88 13.95
C THR A 30 -1.60 3.35 14.98
N VAL A 31 -1.29 4.15 15.99
CA VAL A 31 -0.46 3.75 17.12
C VAL A 31 -1.29 3.81 18.39
N ARG A 32 -1.03 2.88 19.32
CA ARG A 32 -1.65 2.88 20.64
C ARG A 32 -0.76 3.64 21.60
N ASP A 33 -1.25 4.76 22.11
CA ASP A 33 -0.51 5.62 23.04
C ASP A 33 -1.31 5.79 24.34
N GLY A 34 -0.98 4.97 25.33
CA GLY A 34 -1.64 4.99 26.63
C GLY A 34 -2.96 4.23 26.69
N LYS A 35 -3.66 4.42 27.81
CA LYS A 35 -4.98 3.84 28.11
C LYS A 35 -5.91 4.90 28.66
N ASP A 36 -7.18 4.81 28.31
CA ASP A 36 -8.24 5.62 28.89
C ASP A 36 -8.30 5.38 30.42
N PRO A 37 -8.27 6.43 31.25
CA PRO A 37 -8.22 6.30 32.71
C PRO A 37 -9.53 5.79 33.34
N ILE A 38 -10.64 5.79 32.60
CA ILE A 38 -11.97 5.38 33.06
C ILE A 38 -12.29 3.96 32.56
N THR A 39 -12.08 3.69 31.26
CA THR A 39 -12.45 2.42 30.63
C THR A 39 -11.29 1.42 30.54
N GLY A 40 -10.04 1.88 30.62
CA GLY A 40 -8.85 1.05 30.44
C GLY A 40 -8.58 0.64 28.99
N GLU A 41 -9.36 1.14 28.03
CA GLU A 41 -9.19 0.88 26.60
C GLU A 41 -7.95 1.61 26.05
N PRO A 42 -7.23 1.01 25.08
CA PRO A 42 -6.09 1.68 24.46
C PRO A 42 -6.54 2.92 23.68
N ILE A 43 -5.83 4.03 23.85
CA ILE A 43 -6.08 5.24 23.07
C ILE A 43 -5.34 5.09 21.74
N GLU A 44 -6.08 5.14 20.65
CA GLU A 44 -5.54 5.08 19.29
C GLU A 44 -5.28 6.49 18.75
N LYS A 45 -4.09 6.72 18.20
CA LYS A 45 -3.70 7.96 17.55
C LYS A 45 -3.19 7.66 16.15
N GLN A 46 -3.54 8.50 15.18
CA GLN A 46 -2.95 8.43 13.85
C GLN A 46 -1.67 9.26 13.79
N VAL A 47 -0.60 8.66 13.27
CA VAL A 47 0.70 9.28 13.07
C VAL A 47 1.06 9.22 11.58
N PRO A 48 1.38 10.36 10.94
CA PRO A 48 1.84 10.38 9.56
C PRO A 48 3.27 9.86 9.45
N ILE A 49 3.51 8.99 8.45
CA ILE A 49 4.83 8.44 8.13
C ILE A 49 5.05 8.59 6.62
N GLU A 50 6.16 9.23 6.22
CA GLU A 50 6.52 9.35 4.81
C GLU A 50 7.28 8.11 4.33
N VAL A 51 6.89 7.58 3.17
CA VAL A 51 7.54 6.46 2.49
C VAL A 51 7.57 6.69 0.98
N GLU A 52 8.40 5.94 0.27
CA GLU A 52 8.37 5.92 -1.19
C GLU A 52 7.53 4.74 -1.71
N ALA A 53 6.65 5.01 -2.66
CA ALA A 53 5.82 3.98 -3.29
C ALA A 53 5.44 4.37 -4.72
N ILE A 54 5.09 3.40 -5.55
CA ILE A 54 4.51 3.68 -6.87
C ILE A 54 3.04 3.99 -6.68
N TRP A 55 2.61 5.19 -7.09
CA TRP A 55 1.21 5.61 -7.10
C TRP A 55 0.66 5.54 -8.53
N LYS A 56 -0.39 4.76 -8.75
CA LYS A 56 -1.03 4.64 -10.07
C LYS A 56 -2.53 4.87 -9.97
N ASP A 57 -3.00 5.95 -10.58
CA ASP A 57 -4.42 6.25 -10.68
C ASP A 57 -5.12 5.40 -11.75
N TYR A 58 -6.31 4.89 -11.42
CA TYR A 58 -7.25 4.32 -12.39
C TYR A 58 -8.19 5.42 -12.89
N SER A 59 -7.72 6.17 -13.88
CA SER A 59 -8.49 7.26 -14.50
C SER A 59 -9.70 6.77 -15.33
N THR A 60 -9.65 5.53 -15.79
CA THR A 60 -10.74 4.82 -16.45
C THR A 60 -10.77 3.37 -16.00
N VAL A 61 -11.97 2.81 -15.90
CA VAL A 61 -12.19 1.38 -15.67
C VAL A 61 -13.01 0.87 -16.85
N SER A 62 -12.38 0.10 -17.74
CA SER A 62 -13.09 -0.63 -18.79
C SER A 62 -13.41 -2.03 -18.26
N ASN A 63 -14.70 -2.37 -18.20
CA ASN A 63 -15.22 -3.60 -17.60
C ASN A 63 -14.83 -4.91 -18.31
N THR A 64 -13.85 -4.89 -19.22
CA THR A 64 -13.65 -6.00 -20.15
C THR A 64 -12.69 -7.08 -19.67
N ASP A 65 -11.79 -6.89 -18.70
CA ASP A 65 -10.92 -8.00 -18.24
C ASP A 65 -10.31 -7.90 -16.82
N ARG A 66 -10.25 -6.71 -16.20
CA ARG A 66 -9.66 -6.53 -14.85
C ARG A 66 -10.41 -5.48 -14.05
N SER A 67 -11.69 -5.74 -13.78
CA SER A 67 -12.50 -4.87 -12.92
C SER A 67 -12.41 -5.23 -11.44
N VAL A 68 -11.69 -6.28 -11.04
CA VAL A 68 -11.60 -6.70 -9.61
C VAL A 68 -10.14 -6.89 -9.19
N ILE A 69 -9.75 -6.30 -8.06
CA ILE A 69 -8.44 -6.51 -7.42
C ILE A 69 -8.68 -6.85 -5.94
N GLY A 70 -8.12 -7.95 -5.46
CA GLY A 70 -8.26 -8.38 -4.06
C GLY A 70 -9.72 -8.51 -3.60
N GLY A 71 -10.62 -8.91 -4.52
CA GLY A 71 -12.06 -9.00 -4.27
C GLY A 71 -12.83 -7.68 -4.35
N VAL A 72 -12.15 -6.56 -4.60
CA VAL A 72 -12.76 -5.23 -4.70
C VAL A 72 -12.96 -4.83 -6.16
N GLU A 73 -14.18 -4.43 -6.49
CA GLU A 73 -14.47 -3.86 -7.81
C GLU A 73 -13.83 -2.47 -7.96
N LEU A 74 -13.01 -2.32 -8.99
CA LEU A 74 -12.34 -1.09 -9.37
C LEU A 74 -13.35 -0.05 -9.78
N GLN A 75 -13.16 1.16 -9.26
CA GLN A 75 -13.92 2.33 -9.62
C GLN A 75 -12.99 3.39 -10.20
N LYS A 76 -13.58 4.28 -11.02
CA LYS A 76 -12.86 5.44 -11.53
C LYS A 76 -12.37 6.29 -10.35
N GLY A 77 -11.08 6.62 -10.35
CA GLY A 77 -10.45 7.39 -9.27
C GLY A 77 -9.86 6.54 -8.16
N ASP A 78 -10.00 5.21 -8.21
CA ASP A 78 -9.21 4.31 -7.37
C ASP A 78 -7.73 4.41 -7.71
N VAL A 79 -6.90 4.06 -6.73
CA VAL A 79 -5.45 4.10 -6.85
C VAL A 79 -4.88 2.75 -6.49
N LYS A 80 -3.98 2.26 -7.34
CA LYS A 80 -3.07 1.18 -6.96
C LYS A 80 -1.80 1.76 -6.39
N ILE A 81 -1.48 1.41 -5.16
CA ILE A 81 -0.24 1.80 -4.49
C ILE A 81 0.65 0.56 -4.37
N THR A 82 1.89 0.63 -4.86
CA THR A 82 2.83 -0.49 -4.77
C THR A 82 4.00 -0.09 -3.88
N PHE A 83 4.08 -0.74 -2.73
CA PHE A 83 5.16 -0.58 -1.76
C PHE A 83 6.21 -1.67 -1.96
N SER A 84 7.45 -1.35 -1.61
CA SER A 84 8.44 -2.40 -1.38
C SER A 84 8.08 -3.20 -0.13
N ILE A 85 8.47 -4.48 -0.08
CA ILE A 85 8.03 -5.42 0.99
C ILE A 85 8.56 -5.06 2.39
N ASP A 86 9.58 -4.22 2.45
CA ASP A 86 10.20 -3.68 3.65
C ASP A 86 9.43 -2.49 4.26
N VAL A 87 8.44 -1.93 3.55
CA VAL A 87 7.53 -0.93 4.11
C VAL A 87 6.54 -1.62 5.04
N ASP A 88 6.56 -1.25 6.33
CA ASP A 88 5.62 -1.75 7.32
C ASP A 88 4.23 -1.09 7.14
N LEU A 89 3.27 -1.88 6.67
CA LEU A 89 1.88 -1.49 6.49
C LEU A 89 0.97 -1.92 7.65
N THR A 90 1.54 -2.45 8.73
CA THR A 90 0.77 -2.82 9.93
C THR A 90 0.08 -1.58 10.50
N ASP A 91 -1.22 -1.70 10.80
CA ASP A 91 -2.05 -0.62 11.33
C ASP A 91 -2.16 0.64 10.44
N VAL A 92 -1.83 0.52 9.15
CA VAL A 92 -2.01 1.57 8.15
C VAL A 92 -3.35 1.38 7.45
N LYS A 93 -4.26 2.36 7.59
CA LYS A 93 -5.58 2.33 6.95
C LYS A 93 -5.73 3.34 5.81
N GLN A 94 -4.92 4.39 5.83
CA GLN A 94 -5.07 5.51 4.92
C GLN A 94 -3.70 6.00 4.41
N ALA A 95 -3.71 6.54 3.20
CA ALA A 95 -2.54 7.11 2.55
C ALA A 95 -2.91 8.34 1.71
N TYR A 96 -1.95 9.23 1.50
CA TYR A 96 -2.11 10.35 0.58
C TYR A 96 -0.78 10.77 -0.06
N LYS A 97 -0.83 11.22 -1.32
CA LYS A 97 0.28 11.89 -2.00
C LYS A 97 0.29 13.40 -1.76
N THR A 98 -0.88 13.98 -1.49
CA THR A 98 -1.07 15.42 -1.26
C THR A 98 -2.07 15.61 -0.14
N GLU A 99 -1.73 16.48 0.81
CA GLU A 99 -2.60 16.78 1.95
C GLU A 99 -4.03 17.14 1.50
N GLY A 100 -5.03 16.66 2.24
CA GLY A 100 -6.45 16.82 1.91
C GLY A 100 -7.01 15.84 0.87
N ASN A 101 -6.16 15.05 0.19
CA ASN A 101 -6.60 13.98 -0.71
C ASN A 101 -6.31 12.62 -0.08
N ILE A 102 -7.07 12.27 0.96
CA ILE A 102 -6.89 11.02 1.72
C ILE A 102 -7.56 9.86 0.99
N TYR A 103 -6.84 8.74 0.89
CA TYR A 103 -7.34 7.50 0.34
C TYR A 103 -7.34 6.41 1.42
N GLU A 104 -8.44 5.69 1.55
CA GLU A 104 -8.56 4.50 2.38
C GLU A 104 -8.05 3.27 1.63
N ILE A 105 -7.20 2.48 2.27
CA ILE A 105 -6.68 1.22 1.73
C ILE A 105 -7.77 0.14 1.90
N LEU A 106 -8.25 -0.39 0.78
CA LEU A 106 -9.33 -1.37 0.72
C LEU A 106 -8.82 -2.80 0.78
N THR A 107 -7.66 -3.05 0.20
CA THR A 107 -7.02 -4.37 0.19
C THR A 107 -5.51 -4.23 0.05
N THR A 108 -4.78 -5.21 0.57
CA THR A 108 -3.33 -5.32 0.51
C THR A 108 -2.95 -6.76 0.18
N ASP A 109 -2.28 -6.95 -0.94
CA ASP A 109 -1.76 -8.25 -1.38
C ASP A 109 -0.23 -8.23 -1.42
N GLU A 110 0.42 -9.15 -0.71
CA GLU A 110 1.85 -9.37 -0.85
C GLU A 110 2.14 -10.19 -2.11
N LYS A 111 3.09 -9.74 -2.93
CA LYS A 111 3.42 -10.37 -4.21
C LYS A 111 4.92 -10.48 -4.42
N GLY A 112 5.26 -11.42 -5.29
CA GLY A 112 6.65 -11.68 -5.68
C GLY A 112 6.76 -12.87 -6.62
N LEU A 113 7.93 -13.03 -7.23
CA LEU A 113 8.25 -14.20 -8.05
C LEU A 113 9.30 -15.02 -7.29
N GLY A 114 8.89 -16.17 -6.77
CA GLY A 114 9.73 -17.04 -5.93
C GLY A 114 9.89 -16.56 -4.48
N LEU A 115 10.06 -15.26 -4.24
CA LEU A 115 10.05 -14.62 -2.92
C LEU A 115 9.21 -13.34 -2.94
N LEU A 116 8.58 -13.01 -1.81
CA LEU A 116 7.89 -11.74 -1.63
C LEU A 116 8.84 -10.56 -1.79
N ASN A 117 8.42 -9.57 -2.57
CA ASN A 117 9.22 -8.39 -2.87
C ASN A 117 8.41 -7.08 -2.98
N ARG A 118 7.09 -7.14 -2.86
CA ARG A 118 6.23 -5.94 -2.83
C ARG A 118 4.90 -6.22 -2.16
N SER A 119 4.26 -5.15 -1.71
CA SER A 119 2.86 -5.13 -1.31
C SER A 119 2.08 -4.26 -2.28
N GLU A 120 1.01 -4.79 -2.86
CA GLU A 120 0.11 -4.07 -3.76
C GLU A 120 -1.19 -3.75 -3.03
N CYS A 121 -1.45 -2.46 -2.86
CA CYS A 121 -2.67 -1.96 -2.24
C CYS A 121 -3.61 -1.40 -3.30
N LEU A 122 -4.91 -1.60 -3.11
CA LEU A 122 -5.93 -0.79 -3.76
C LEU A 122 -6.48 0.19 -2.74
N ALA A 123 -6.58 1.47 -3.11
CA ALA A 123 -7.09 2.51 -2.23
C ALA A 123 -8.11 3.40 -2.96
N ARG A 124 -9.05 3.96 -2.20
CA ARG A 124 -10.13 4.81 -2.71
C ARG A 124 -10.20 6.11 -1.92
N LYS A 125 -10.44 7.22 -2.61
CA LYS A 125 -10.52 8.53 -1.99
C LYS A 125 -11.65 8.56 -0.96
N VAL A 126 -11.36 9.04 0.25
CA VAL A 126 -12.36 9.30 1.29
C VAL A 126 -13.06 10.62 0.94
N THR A 127 -14.38 10.59 0.93
CA THR A 127 -15.22 11.78 0.63
C THR A 127 -15.42 12.64 1.86
#